data_AF-A0ABD5MHF1-F1
#
_entry.id   AF-A0ABD5MHF1-F1
#
_cell.length_a   1.000
_cell.length_b   1.000
_cell.length_c   1.000
_cell.angle_alpha   90.00
_cell.angle_beta   90.00
_cell.angle_gamma   90.00
#
_symmetry.space_group_name_H-M   'P 1'
#
loop_
_entity.id
_entity.type
_entity.pdbx_description
1 polymer ?
#
loop_
_entity_poly.entity_id
_entity_poly.type
_entity_poly.pdbx_seq_one_letter_code
_entity_poly.pdbx_strand_id
1 'polypeptide(L)'
;MEDSTTTADKRIAEQLNYGAKTAKRVTWEAWEFSIEAPHLVRVTNASYGCEKDEHSYLVGAEDRDGLLVPAECECPADMYNEEYDCKHKVALATIGGPLVLRAAVDLPTPGVEGRKTTSHTLKDKLRADGGAISEESREDGASVIGDEREECDCAELSGDFPCFRCFISGEKMLPE
;
A
#
# COMPACT_ATOMS: atom_id res chain seq x y z
N MET A 1 9.91 -15.02 36.53
CA MET A 1 9.83 -14.23 35.28
C MET A 1 8.41 -14.38 34.80
N GLU A 2 7.59 -13.36 35.00
CA GLU A 2 6.19 -13.40 34.59
C GLU A 2 6.08 -13.03 33.12
N ASP A 3 5.34 -13.87 32.38
CA ASP A 3 5.07 -13.86 30.95
C ASP A 3 4.15 -12.70 30.54
N SER A 4 4.53 -11.48 30.93
CA SER A 4 3.71 -10.26 30.75
C SER A 4 3.42 -9.93 29.28
N THR A 5 4.26 -10.39 28.35
CA THR A 5 4.06 -10.26 26.90
C THR A 5 2.88 -11.14 26.44
N THR A 6 2.87 -12.43 26.78
CA THR A 6 1.80 -13.36 26.39
C THR A 6 0.41 -12.94 26.88
N THR A 7 0.30 -12.33 28.06
CA THR A 7 -0.99 -11.82 28.57
C THR A 7 -1.45 -10.57 27.83
N ALA A 8 -0.53 -9.67 27.46
CA ALA A 8 -0.87 -8.47 26.71
C ALA A 8 -1.25 -8.81 25.26
N ASP A 9 -0.52 -9.72 24.61
CA ASP A 9 -0.83 -10.22 23.25
C ASP A 9 -2.26 -10.78 23.19
N LYS A 10 -2.64 -11.59 24.19
CA LYS A 10 -4.00 -12.16 24.29
C LYS A 10 -5.07 -11.08 24.39
N ARG A 11 -4.84 -10.05 25.21
CA ARG A 11 -5.79 -8.93 25.38
C ARG A 11 -5.97 -8.13 24.09
N ILE A 12 -4.91 -7.91 23.32
CA ILE A 12 -4.98 -7.20 22.04
C ILE A 12 -5.74 -8.04 21.02
N ALA A 13 -5.44 -9.34 20.94
CA ALA A 13 -6.12 -10.25 20.02
C ALA A 13 -7.61 -10.42 20.35
N GLU A 14 -8.01 -10.33 21.63
CA GLU A 14 -9.42 -10.37 22.05
C GLU A 14 -10.24 -9.16 21.56
N GLN A 15 -9.60 -8.08 21.10
CA GLN A 15 -10.25 -6.89 20.55
C GLN A 15 -10.56 -7.01 19.05
N LEU A 16 -10.13 -8.10 18.41
CA LEU A 16 -10.31 -8.36 16.99
C LEU A 16 -11.33 -9.49 16.78
N ASN A 17 -12.19 -9.35 15.78
CA ASN A 17 -13.14 -10.38 15.38
C ASN A 17 -12.57 -11.23 14.23
N TYR A 18 -12.08 -12.43 14.51
CA TYR A 18 -11.54 -13.32 13.47
C TYR A 18 -11.83 -14.79 13.74
N GLY A 19 -11.99 -15.55 12.66
CA GLY A 19 -12.25 -16.99 12.75
C GLY A 19 -11.00 -17.84 13.01
N ALA A 20 -11.20 -19.08 13.44
CA ALA A 20 -10.14 -20.05 13.70
C ALA A 20 -9.22 -20.33 12.49
N LYS A 21 -9.73 -20.17 11.26
CA LYS A 21 -8.93 -20.29 10.03
C LYS A 21 -7.88 -19.16 9.95
N THR A 22 -8.27 -17.92 10.21
CA THR A 22 -7.37 -16.76 10.22
C THR A 22 -6.32 -16.92 11.31
N ALA A 23 -6.75 -17.31 12.52
CA ALA A 23 -5.85 -17.58 13.65
C ALA A 23 -4.74 -18.58 13.27
N LYS A 24 -5.13 -19.73 12.69
CA LYS A 24 -4.17 -20.76 12.24
C LYS A 24 -3.25 -20.26 11.13
N ARG A 25 -3.77 -19.54 10.14
CA ARG A 25 -2.94 -19.00 9.05
C ARG A 25 -1.86 -18.06 9.56
N VAL A 26 -2.19 -17.17 10.49
CA VAL A 26 -1.22 -16.24 11.09
C VAL A 26 -0.05 -17.00 11.72
N THR A 27 -0.30 -18.16 12.37
CA THR A 27 0.76 -18.98 12.98
C THR A 27 1.64 -19.75 12.00
N TRP A 28 1.18 -19.98 10.77
CA TRP A 28 1.94 -20.72 9.75
C TRP A 28 2.68 -19.81 8.76
N GLU A 29 2.34 -18.52 8.77
CA GLU A 29 2.93 -17.51 7.89
C GLU A 29 4.08 -16.79 8.61
N ALA A 30 5.07 -16.33 7.83
CA ALA A 30 6.15 -15.49 8.29
C ALA A 30 5.77 -14.02 8.12
N TRP A 31 6.10 -13.19 9.11
CA TRP A 31 5.68 -11.79 9.17
C TRP A 31 6.88 -10.87 9.40
N GLU A 32 6.93 -9.78 8.66
CA GLU A 32 7.84 -8.66 8.88
C GLU A 32 7.02 -7.42 9.25
N PHE A 33 7.54 -6.62 10.19
CA PHE A 33 6.90 -5.40 10.68
C PHE A 33 7.86 -4.23 10.53
N SER A 34 7.41 -3.16 9.88
CA SER A 34 8.15 -1.90 9.77
C SER A 34 7.29 -0.73 10.22
N ILE A 35 7.86 0.20 10.98
CA ILE A 35 7.14 1.39 11.46
C ILE A 35 7.34 2.49 10.41
N GLU A 36 6.27 2.94 9.79
CA GLU A 36 6.31 3.89 8.66
C GLU A 36 6.03 5.32 9.11
N ALA A 37 5.12 5.48 10.06
CA ALA A 37 4.72 6.75 10.64
C ALA A 37 4.17 6.52 12.06
N PRO A 38 3.93 7.58 12.85
CA PRO A 38 3.28 7.45 14.14
C PRO A 38 1.93 6.75 13.96
N HIS A 39 1.67 5.73 14.78
CA HIS A 39 0.48 4.88 14.69
C HIS A 39 0.33 4.04 13.40
N LEU A 40 1.35 3.95 12.56
CA LEU A 40 1.26 3.27 11.26
C LEU A 40 2.36 2.21 11.09
N VAL A 41 1.93 0.97 10.91
CA VAL A 41 2.82 -0.20 10.79
C VAL A 41 2.61 -0.84 9.42
N ARG A 42 3.69 -0.98 8.64
CA ARG A 42 3.73 -1.86 7.47
C ARG A 42 3.86 -3.30 7.94
N VAL A 43 2.87 -4.11 7.60
CA VAL A 43 2.79 -5.54 7.88
C VAL A 43 2.99 -6.29 6.57
N THR A 44 4.09 -7.03 6.47
CA THR A 44 4.46 -7.79 5.27
C THR A 44 4.41 -9.27 5.54
N ASN A 45 3.70 -10.02 4.70
CA ASN A 45 3.74 -11.48 4.74
C ASN A 45 4.97 -11.99 3.97
N ALA A 46 6.00 -12.36 4.72
CA ALA A 46 7.27 -12.85 4.19
C ALA A 46 7.20 -14.28 3.64
N SER A 47 6.11 -15.03 3.87
CA SER A 47 5.94 -16.37 3.28
C SER A 47 5.83 -16.35 1.75
N TYR A 48 5.53 -15.20 1.15
CA TYR A 48 5.50 -15.01 -0.31
C TYR A 48 6.90 -14.83 -0.93
N GLY A 49 7.97 -14.85 -0.12
CA GLY A 49 9.33 -14.83 -0.65
C GLY A 49 9.63 -13.57 -1.47
N CYS A 50 9.97 -13.73 -2.74
CA CYS A 50 10.26 -12.62 -3.64
C CYS A 50 9.04 -11.77 -4.00
N GLU A 51 7.82 -12.28 -3.80
CA GLU A 51 6.56 -11.58 -4.06
C GLU A 51 6.00 -10.90 -2.80
N LYS A 52 6.76 -10.90 -1.69
CA LYS A 52 6.27 -10.36 -0.40
C LYS A 52 5.84 -8.89 -0.47
N ASP A 53 6.42 -8.12 -1.39
CA ASP A 53 6.11 -6.70 -1.55
C ASP A 53 4.66 -6.48 -2.03
N GLU A 54 4.09 -7.44 -2.78
CA GLU A 54 2.66 -7.43 -3.16
C GLU A 54 1.73 -7.83 -2.00
N HIS A 55 2.31 -8.37 -0.93
CA HIS A 55 1.65 -8.79 0.30
C HIS A 55 2.13 -7.99 1.51
N SER A 56 2.36 -6.70 1.28
CA SER A 56 2.73 -5.70 2.26
C SER A 56 1.62 -4.66 2.39
N TYR A 57 1.05 -4.51 3.58
CA TYR A 57 -0.06 -3.58 3.82
C TYR A 57 0.19 -2.72 5.06
N LEU A 58 -0.19 -1.46 4.99
CA LEU A 58 -0.24 -0.54 6.12
C LEU A 58 -1.43 -0.86 7.03
N VAL A 59 -1.14 -0.92 8.33
CA VAL A 59 -2.09 -1.16 9.40
C VAL A 59 -1.99 -0.02 10.40
N GLY A 60 -3.12 0.67 10.61
CA GLY A 60 -3.26 1.72 11.62
C GLY A 60 -3.45 1.12 13.01
N ALA A 61 -2.80 1.71 14.01
CA ALA A 61 -2.92 1.34 15.42
C ALA A 61 -3.61 2.45 16.21
N GLU A 62 -4.63 2.10 16.97
CA GLU A 62 -5.37 3.04 17.82
C GLU A 62 -5.29 2.65 19.30
N ASP A 63 -5.43 3.63 20.17
CA ASP A 63 -5.57 3.40 21.61
C ASP A 63 -7.05 3.25 21.96
N ARG A 64 -7.44 2.05 22.43
CA ARG A 64 -8.74 1.78 23.03
C ARG A 64 -8.56 1.55 24.53
N ASP A 65 -8.94 2.53 25.34
CA ASP A 65 -8.89 2.47 26.81
C ASP A 65 -7.50 2.10 27.39
N GLY A 66 -6.44 2.66 26.81
CA GLY A 66 -5.05 2.40 27.20
C GLY A 66 -4.46 1.11 26.61
N LEU A 67 -5.17 0.46 25.70
CA LEU A 67 -4.73 -0.72 24.97
C LEU A 67 -4.58 -0.38 23.48
N LEU A 68 -3.34 -0.45 22.99
CA LEU A 68 -3.07 -0.29 21.56
C LEU A 68 -3.56 -1.51 20.79
N VAL A 69 -4.38 -1.27 19.78
CA VAL A 69 -4.96 -2.32 18.94
C VAL A 69 -4.92 -1.94 17.45
N PRO A 70 -4.76 -2.92 16.55
CA PRO A 70 -4.92 -2.68 15.12
C PRO A 70 -6.36 -2.26 14.79
N ALA A 71 -6.53 -1.13 14.11
CA ALA A 71 -7.84 -0.51 13.85
C ALA A 71 -8.30 -0.69 12.40
N GLU A 72 -7.40 -0.38 11.45
CA GLU A 72 -7.67 -0.38 10.01
C GLU A 72 -6.49 -0.96 9.24
N CYS A 73 -6.76 -1.59 8.11
CA CYS A 73 -5.73 -2.17 7.23
C CYS A 73 -6.08 -1.87 5.76
N GLU A 74 -5.08 -1.54 4.94
CA GLU A 74 -5.31 -1.24 3.53
C GLU A 74 -5.50 -2.50 2.65
N CYS A 75 -5.47 -3.70 3.24
CA CYS A 75 -5.60 -4.93 2.47
C CYS A 75 -7.05 -5.14 1.98
N PRO A 76 -7.25 -5.84 0.85
CA PRO A 76 -8.60 -6.11 0.33
C PRO A 76 -9.54 -6.80 1.33
N ALA A 77 -9.00 -7.66 2.20
CA ALA A 77 -9.80 -8.37 3.19
C ALA A 77 -10.40 -7.44 4.26
N ASP A 78 -9.77 -6.30 4.55
CA ASP A 78 -10.30 -5.31 5.50
C ASP A 78 -11.21 -4.31 4.78
N MET A 79 -10.81 -3.86 3.58
CA MET A 79 -11.58 -2.90 2.78
C MET A 79 -12.98 -3.40 2.38
N TYR A 80 -13.14 -4.70 2.15
CA TYR A 80 -14.39 -5.30 1.66
C TYR A 80 -15.10 -6.16 2.71
N ASN A 81 -14.59 -6.23 3.95
CA ASN A 81 -15.22 -7.00 5.03
C ASN A 81 -15.16 -6.22 6.35
N GLU A 82 -16.31 -5.73 6.79
CA GLU A 82 -16.44 -5.00 8.06
C GLU A 82 -16.69 -5.93 9.25
N GLU A 83 -17.07 -7.18 9.01
CA GLU A 83 -17.40 -8.13 10.08
C GLU A 83 -16.16 -8.78 10.66
N TYR A 84 -15.19 -9.17 9.82
CA TYR A 84 -14.01 -9.93 10.24
C TYR A 84 -12.70 -9.18 9.99
N ASP A 85 -11.87 -9.10 11.02
CA ASP A 85 -10.53 -8.55 10.93
C ASP A 85 -9.62 -9.41 10.06
N CYS A 86 -8.90 -8.72 9.19
CA CYS A 86 -7.97 -9.36 8.27
C CYS A 86 -6.78 -10.01 9.00
N LYS A 87 -6.11 -10.94 8.31
CA LYS A 87 -4.93 -11.63 8.85
C LYS A 87 -3.79 -10.68 9.25
N HIS A 88 -3.68 -9.50 8.63
CA HIS A 88 -2.63 -8.52 8.92
C HIS A 88 -2.82 -7.87 10.29
N LYS A 89 -4.07 -7.49 10.64
CA LYS A 89 -4.42 -7.03 11.98
C LYS A 89 -4.15 -8.09 13.02
N VAL A 90 -4.59 -9.33 12.76
CA VAL A 90 -4.37 -10.45 13.68
C VAL A 90 -2.87 -10.76 13.85
N ALA A 91 -2.07 -10.71 12.78
CA ALA A 91 -0.63 -10.89 12.84
C ALA A 91 0.06 -9.77 13.62
N LEU A 92 -0.33 -8.51 13.42
CA LEU A 92 0.19 -7.39 14.20
C LEU A 92 -0.16 -7.54 15.69
N ALA A 93 -1.39 -7.96 16.01
CA ALA A 93 -1.83 -8.18 17.38
C ALA A 93 -1.11 -9.34 18.09
N THR A 94 -0.84 -10.44 17.38
CA THR A 94 -0.36 -11.70 17.99
C THR A 94 1.14 -11.97 17.83
N ILE A 95 1.74 -11.56 16.70
CA ILE A 95 3.17 -11.77 16.41
C ILE A 95 3.96 -10.50 16.65
N GLY A 96 3.46 -9.34 16.20
CA GLY A 96 4.07 -8.04 16.49
C GLY A 96 3.86 -7.60 17.95
N GLY A 97 2.65 -7.84 18.46
CA GLY A 97 2.25 -7.63 19.84
C GLY A 97 2.40 -6.17 20.32
N PRO A 98 2.38 -5.95 21.65
CA PRO A 98 2.54 -4.65 22.27
C PRO A 98 3.85 -3.97 21.92
N LEU A 99 4.90 -4.73 21.58
CA LEU A 99 6.22 -4.16 21.29
C LEU A 99 6.20 -3.34 20.00
N VAL A 100 5.71 -3.93 18.90
CA VAL A 100 5.59 -3.22 17.63
C VAL A 100 4.58 -2.09 17.72
N LEU A 101 3.45 -2.32 18.38
CA LEU A 101 2.40 -1.30 18.55
C LEU A 101 2.88 -0.10 19.36
N ARG A 102 3.56 -0.31 20.49
CA ARG A 102 4.14 0.79 21.28
C ARG A 102 5.21 1.54 20.51
N ALA A 103 6.11 0.82 19.84
CA ALA A 103 7.14 1.46 19.04
C ALA A 103 6.57 2.34 17.92
N ALA A 104 5.42 1.98 17.35
CA ALA A 104 4.72 2.81 16.37
C ALA A 104 4.14 4.09 16.97
N VAL A 105 3.66 4.06 18.22
CA VAL A 105 3.12 5.25 18.92
C VAL A 105 4.22 6.14 19.48
N ASP A 106 5.32 5.54 19.93
CA ASP A 106 6.48 6.25 20.47
C ASP A 106 7.32 6.92 19.36
N LEU A 107 7.02 6.67 18.08
CA LEU A 107 7.69 7.32 16.97
C LEU A 107 7.45 8.84 17.05
N PRO A 108 8.51 9.66 17.09
CA PRO A 108 8.35 11.12 17.13
C PRO A 108 7.55 11.59 15.93
N THR A 109 6.44 12.30 16.18
CA THR A 109 5.83 13.11 15.14
C THR A 109 6.83 14.20 14.76
N PRO A 110 7.18 14.37 13.48
CA PRO A 110 8.02 15.50 13.08
C PRO A 110 7.28 16.80 13.41
N GLY A 111 7.64 17.39 14.55
CA GLY A 111 7.02 18.59 15.08
C GLY A 111 7.32 19.79 14.19
N VAL A 112 6.26 20.47 13.78
CA VAL A 112 6.25 21.88 13.36
C VAL A 112 6.51 22.78 14.58
N GLU A 113 7.58 22.55 15.32
CA GLU A 113 8.00 23.40 16.44
C GLU A 113 9.52 23.54 16.37
N GLY A 114 9.95 24.60 15.69
CA GLY A 114 11.37 24.92 15.51
C GLY A 114 11.71 25.80 14.31
N ARG A 115 10.79 26.07 13.38
CA ARG A 115 11.01 27.09 12.34
C ARG A 115 10.40 28.41 12.76
N LYS A 116 11.22 29.27 13.37
CA LYS A 116 11.02 30.72 13.28
C LYS A 116 10.68 31.06 11.84
N THR A 117 9.52 31.66 11.66
CA THR A 117 8.99 32.17 10.41
C THR A 117 9.91 33.23 9.83
N THR A 118 10.80 32.81 8.92
CA THR A 118 11.01 33.62 7.71
C THR A 118 10.14 32.97 6.65
N SER A 119 8.93 33.49 6.49
CA SER A 119 8.05 33.21 5.37
C SER A 119 8.74 33.69 4.09
N HIS A 120 9.69 32.90 3.58
CA HIS A 120 10.02 32.94 2.17
C HIS A 120 8.94 32.10 1.50
N THR A 121 7.90 32.80 1.02
CA THR A 121 6.86 32.20 0.18
C THR A 121 7.49 31.34 -0.91
N LEU A 122 6.82 30.27 -1.36
CA LEU A 122 7.33 29.39 -2.43
C LEU A 122 7.75 30.14 -3.71
N LYS A 123 7.25 31.37 -3.92
CA LYS A 123 7.71 32.28 -4.98
C LYS A 123 9.18 32.68 -4.87
N ASP A 124 9.75 32.70 -3.66
CA ASP A 124 11.12 33.16 -3.41
C ASP A 124 12.17 32.04 -3.59
N LYS A 125 11.73 30.78 -3.75
CA LYS A 125 12.60 29.60 -3.95
C LYS A 125 12.45 28.94 -5.32
N LEU A 126 11.51 29.41 -6.14
CA LEU A 126 11.30 28.92 -7.48
C LEU A 126 11.89 29.92 -8.47
N ARG A 127 13.18 29.78 -8.79
CA ARG A 127 13.73 30.31 -10.03
C ARG A 127 13.55 29.24 -11.09
N ALA A 128 12.61 29.47 -12.01
CA ALA A 128 12.64 28.79 -13.29
C ALA A 128 13.91 29.26 -14.02
N ASP A 129 14.77 28.33 -14.39
CA ASP A 129 15.88 28.53 -15.32
C ASP A 129 15.29 28.66 -16.73
N GLY A 130 14.43 29.68 -16.94
CA GLY A 130 13.66 29.88 -18.16
C GLY A 130 14.47 29.49 -19.38
N GLY A 131 14.18 28.29 -19.89
CA GLY A 131 14.96 27.67 -20.94
C GLY A 131 14.97 28.61 -22.12
N ALA A 132 16.16 29.07 -22.51
CA ALA A 132 16.32 29.87 -23.70
C ALA A 132 15.97 28.98 -24.89
N ILE A 133 14.80 29.20 -25.48
CA ILE A 133 14.52 28.77 -26.84
C ILE A 133 15.46 29.54 -27.76
N SER A 134 16.46 28.86 -28.32
CA SER A 134 17.14 29.36 -29.51
C SER A 134 16.10 29.40 -30.63
N GLU A 135 15.91 30.58 -31.22
CA GLU A 135 15.03 30.80 -32.35
C GLU A 135 15.57 30.12 -33.61
N GLU A 136 15.24 28.85 -33.81
CA GLU A 136 15.26 28.07 -35.07
C GLU A 136 14.64 26.70 -34.71
N SER A 137 13.47 26.25 -35.16
CA SER A 137 12.56 26.65 -36.23
C SER A 137 11.13 26.42 -35.76
N ARG A 138 10.22 27.36 -36.06
CA ARG A 138 8.78 27.08 -36.07
C ARG A 138 8.47 26.36 -37.38
N GLU A 139 8.35 25.04 -37.33
CA GLU A 139 7.64 24.28 -38.35
C GLU A 139 6.56 23.45 -37.67
N ASP A 140 5.34 23.87 -37.97
CA ASP A 140 4.04 23.20 -37.96
C ASP A 140 3.74 22.06 -36.97
N GLY A 141 2.64 22.26 -36.26
CA GLY A 141 2.08 21.28 -35.34
C GLY A 141 1.74 19.95 -35.99
N ALA A 142 2.25 18.88 -35.38
CA ALA A 142 1.62 17.58 -35.41
C ALA A 142 1.05 17.30 -34.02
N SER A 143 -0.28 17.25 -33.93
CA SER A 143 -0.98 16.48 -32.92
C SER A 143 -0.33 15.10 -32.84
N VAL A 144 0.26 14.75 -31.69
CA VAL A 144 0.79 13.38 -31.42
C VAL A 144 -0.37 12.43 -31.09
N ILE A 145 -1.44 12.53 -31.88
CA ILE A 145 -2.41 11.47 -32.11
C ILE A 145 -2.48 11.38 -33.62
N GLY A 146 -1.48 10.73 -34.20
CA GLY A 146 -1.57 10.22 -35.56
C GLY A 146 -2.61 9.12 -35.55
N ASP A 147 -3.72 9.35 -36.24
CA ASP A 147 -4.71 8.33 -36.63
C ASP A 147 -4.14 7.47 -37.77
N GLU A 148 -2.90 7.00 -37.57
CA GLU A 148 -2.24 6.02 -38.41
C GLU A 148 -2.39 4.70 -37.66
N ARG A 149 -3.52 4.03 -37.93
CA ARG A 149 -3.83 2.71 -37.38
C ARG A 149 -2.78 1.74 -37.92
N GLU A 150 -1.68 1.56 -37.18
CA GLU A 150 -0.87 0.35 -37.30
C GLU A 150 -1.83 -0.83 -37.14
N GLU A 151 -1.99 -1.61 -38.22
CA GLU A 151 -2.75 -2.86 -38.15
C GLU A 151 -2.22 -3.64 -36.95
N CYS A 152 -3.10 -3.97 -36.01
CA CYS A 152 -2.73 -4.84 -34.89
C CYS A 152 -2.03 -6.09 -35.44
N ASP A 153 -0.84 -6.41 -34.92
CA ASP A 153 -0.10 -7.68 -35.15
C ASP A 153 -0.79 -8.89 -34.49
N CYS A 154 -2.11 -8.90 -34.51
CA CYS A 154 -2.98 -9.99 -34.12
C CYS A 154 -2.67 -11.27 -34.91
N ALA A 155 -2.00 -11.17 -36.07
CA ALA A 155 -1.55 -12.31 -36.87
C ALA A 155 -0.37 -13.09 -36.23
N GLU A 156 0.39 -12.46 -35.32
CA GLU A 156 1.47 -13.12 -34.59
C GLU A 156 0.97 -13.87 -33.34
N LEU A 157 -0.30 -13.68 -32.98
CA LEU A 157 -0.92 -14.36 -31.84
C LEU A 157 -1.32 -15.78 -32.24
N SER A 158 -0.90 -16.76 -31.43
CA SER A 158 -1.24 -18.16 -31.67
C SER A 158 -2.74 -18.41 -31.52
N GLY A 159 -3.35 -19.07 -32.50
CA GLY A 159 -4.72 -19.60 -32.40
C GLY A 159 -5.83 -18.59 -32.73
N ASP A 160 -5.59 -17.67 -33.67
CA ASP A 160 -6.56 -16.67 -34.16
C ASP A 160 -7.16 -15.76 -33.05
N PHE A 161 -6.49 -15.68 -31.90
CA PHE A 161 -6.93 -14.89 -30.77
C PHE A 161 -6.74 -13.38 -31.03
N PRO A 162 -7.75 -12.54 -30.78
CA PRO A 162 -7.60 -11.09 -30.91
C PRO A 162 -6.72 -10.53 -29.79
N CYS A 163 -5.98 -9.46 -30.08
CA CYS A 163 -5.32 -8.70 -29.02
C CYS A 163 -6.37 -8.04 -28.11
N PHE A 164 -5.95 -7.67 -26.90
CA PHE A 164 -6.81 -7.04 -25.91
C PHE A 164 -7.54 -5.79 -26.43
N ARG A 165 -6.86 -4.97 -27.26
CA ARG A 165 -7.48 -3.77 -27.84
C ARG A 165 -8.55 -4.09 -28.89
N CYS A 166 -8.36 -5.12 -29.71
CA CYS A 166 -9.34 -5.52 -30.73
C CYS A 166 -10.59 -6.17 -30.12
N PHE A 167 -10.46 -6.88 -29.00
CA PHE A 167 -11.61 -7.45 -28.29
C PHE A 167 -12.47 -6.35 -27.65
N ILE A 168 -11.85 -5.39 -26.96
CA ILE A 168 -12.58 -4.32 -26.26
C ILE A 168 -13.20 -3.31 -27.24
N SER A 169 -12.56 -3.04 -28.38
CA SER A 169 -13.13 -2.19 -29.42
C SER A 169 -14.25 -2.88 -30.23
N GLY A 170 -14.43 -4.19 -30.08
CA GLY A 170 -15.41 -4.97 -30.83
C GLY A 170 -15.03 -5.23 -32.30
N GLU A 171 -13.79 -4.93 -32.68
CA GLU A 171 -13.28 -5.14 -34.04
C GLU A 171 -12.98 -6.63 -34.33
N LYS A 172 -12.70 -7.44 -33.30
CA LYS A 172 -12.51 -8.90 -33.41
C LYS A 172 -13.09 -9.64 -32.20
N MET A 173 -13.68 -10.80 -32.46
CA MET A 173 -14.28 -11.68 -31.43
C MET A 173 -13.33 -12.81 -31.04
N LEU A 174 -13.56 -13.40 -29.86
CA LEU A 174 -12.85 -14.60 -29.42
C LEU A 174 -13.28 -15.81 -30.28
N PRO A 175 -12.35 -16.69 -30.67
CA PRO A 175 -12.71 -17.97 -31.30
C PRO A 175 -13.49 -18.87 -30.33
N GLU A 176 -14.37 -19.75 -30.87
CA GLU A 176 -15.15 -20.73 -30.09
C GLU A 176 -14.30 -21.87 -29.49
#